data_AF-A0A925MNV5-F1
#
_entry.id   AF-A0A925MNV5-F1
#
_cell.length_a   1.000
_cell.length_b   1.000
_cell.length_c   1.000
_cell.angle_alpha   90.00
_cell.angle_beta   90.00
_cell.angle_gamma   90.00
#
_symmetry.space_group_name_H-M   'P 1'
#
loop_
_entity.id
_entity.type
_entity.pdbx_description
1 polymer ?
#
loop_
_entity_poly.entity_id
_entity_poly.type
_entity_poly.pdbx_seq_one_letter_code
_entity_poly.pdbx_strand_id
1 'polypeptide(L)'
;LPYNDVQGWSSHKAEAAKVIPWFRRMQPAPGKTVLKGRWVQIFYNKRSCYAQWEDCGPWVTDDWEYVFGNKAPKATQNGSAGIDLSPSIRDYLGVNSGTKVHWRFVEDGQVPYGPWKKYGVQPPLQLAQAGGTAVKDGASIEAQRKYLEYLRKLRDEQYLKKPLGEL
;
A
#
# COMPACT_ATOMS: atom_id res chain seq x y z
N LEU A 1 -6.78 -4.99 0.55
CA LEU A 1 -6.41 -5.79 -0.65
C LEU A 1 -6.50 -7.28 -0.30
N PRO A 2 -6.76 -8.20 -1.25
CA PRO A 2 -7.12 -9.60 -0.98
C PRO A 2 -5.93 -10.52 -0.70
N TYR A 3 -5.03 -10.10 0.19
CA TYR A 3 -3.90 -10.94 0.61
C TYR A 3 -3.54 -10.71 2.08
N ASN A 4 -3.35 -11.80 2.81
CA ASN A 4 -2.83 -11.82 4.16
C ASN A 4 -1.51 -12.61 4.18
N ASP A 5 -0.47 -12.03 4.78
CA ASP A 5 0.87 -12.61 4.89
C ASP A 5 1.05 -13.52 6.11
N VAL A 6 0.12 -13.46 7.07
CA VAL A 6 0.16 -14.24 8.31
C VAL A 6 -0.70 -15.49 8.17
N GLN A 7 -0.16 -16.65 8.56
CA GLN A 7 -0.90 -17.92 8.60
C GLN A 7 -1.45 -18.20 10.01
N GLY A 8 -0.72 -17.78 11.04
CA GLY A 8 -1.12 -17.93 12.44
C GLY A 8 -0.30 -17.03 13.35
N TRP A 9 -0.55 -17.13 14.65
CA TRP A 9 0.08 -16.25 15.65
C TRP A 9 1.62 -16.30 15.67
N SER A 10 2.21 -17.40 15.18
CA SER A 10 3.65 -17.66 15.20
C SER A 10 4.26 -17.86 13.81
N SER A 11 3.53 -17.64 12.72
CA SER A 11 4.05 -17.92 11.37
C SER A 11 3.43 -17.08 10.27
N HIS A 12 4.25 -16.79 9.27
CA HIS A 12 3.85 -16.24 7.99
C HIS A 12 3.54 -17.37 7.01
N LYS A 13 2.78 -17.06 5.96
CA LYS A 13 2.59 -17.98 4.84
C LYS A 13 3.92 -18.21 4.11
N ALA A 14 4.13 -19.42 3.59
CA ALA A 14 5.40 -19.81 2.97
C ALA A 14 5.78 -18.95 1.75
N GLU A 15 4.78 -18.43 1.04
CA GLU A 15 4.95 -17.56 -0.11
C GLU A 15 5.26 -16.10 0.28
N ALA A 16 4.94 -15.67 1.50
CA ALA A 16 5.05 -14.26 1.93
C ALA A 16 6.45 -13.69 1.69
N ALA A 17 7.50 -14.45 2.04
CA ALA A 17 8.89 -14.04 1.86
C ALA A 17 9.31 -13.93 0.38
N LYS A 18 8.61 -14.61 -0.53
CA LYS A 18 8.90 -14.64 -1.97
C LYS A 18 8.11 -13.57 -2.72
N VAL A 19 6.85 -13.36 -2.34
CA VAL A 19 5.91 -12.53 -3.12
C VAL A 19 5.85 -11.09 -2.65
N ILE A 20 6.13 -10.80 -1.37
CA ILE A 20 6.04 -9.45 -0.82
C ILE A 20 7.37 -8.73 -1.04
N PRO A 21 7.42 -7.66 -1.86
CA PRO A 21 8.68 -7.03 -2.28
C PRO A 21 9.52 -6.48 -1.13
N TRP A 22 8.90 -6.12 -0.01
CA TRP A 22 9.56 -5.53 1.15
C TRP A 22 9.76 -6.49 2.33
N PHE A 23 9.40 -7.77 2.21
CA PHE A 23 9.45 -8.71 3.34
C PHE A 23 10.84 -8.83 3.94
N ARG A 24 11.85 -9.04 3.08
CA ARG A 24 13.25 -9.20 3.50
C ARG A 24 13.81 -7.94 4.17
N ARG A 25 13.38 -6.75 3.71
CA ARG A 25 13.80 -5.46 4.28
C ARG A 25 13.20 -5.23 5.67
N MET A 26 11.99 -5.72 5.91
CA MET A 26 11.28 -5.53 7.18
C MET A 26 11.69 -6.52 8.27
N GLN A 27 12.22 -7.69 7.89
CA GLN A 27 12.60 -8.78 8.81
C GLN A 27 11.56 -8.99 9.93
N PRO A 28 10.28 -9.26 9.59
CA PRO A 28 9.23 -9.31 10.59
C PRO A 28 9.44 -10.47 11.56
N ALA A 29 9.11 -10.24 12.83
CA ALA A 29 8.96 -11.32 13.79
C ALA A 29 7.84 -12.28 13.32
N PRO A 30 7.94 -13.59 13.60
CA PRO A 30 6.93 -14.56 13.18
C PRO A 30 5.52 -14.14 13.64
N GLY A 31 4.54 -14.22 12.74
CA GLY A 31 3.15 -13.83 13.03
C GLY A 31 2.88 -12.32 13.02
N LYS A 32 3.86 -11.47 12.70
CA LYS A 32 3.67 -10.02 12.53
C LYS A 32 3.53 -9.64 11.06
N THR A 33 2.38 -9.05 10.70
CA THR A 33 2.13 -8.61 9.32
C THR A 33 3.04 -7.47 8.88
N VAL A 34 3.48 -7.50 7.61
CA VAL A 34 4.20 -6.40 6.95
C VAL A 34 3.34 -5.61 5.95
N LEU A 35 2.06 -5.96 5.84
CA LEU A 35 1.11 -5.39 4.90
C LEU A 35 0.36 -4.19 5.49
N LYS A 36 0.06 -4.27 6.80
CA LYS A 36 -0.68 -3.22 7.50
C LYS A 36 0.06 -1.88 7.48
N GLY A 37 -0.66 -0.79 7.23
CA GLY A 37 -0.13 0.56 7.19
C GLY A 37 0.63 0.92 5.91
N ARG A 38 0.69 0.01 4.91
CA ARG A 38 1.32 0.29 3.62
C ARG A 38 0.48 1.27 2.82
N TRP A 39 1.13 2.26 2.23
CA TRP A 39 0.44 3.25 1.42
C TRP A 39 0.11 2.74 0.03
N VAL A 40 -1.10 3.04 -0.40
CA VAL A 40 -1.65 2.74 -1.71
C VAL A 40 -2.16 4.04 -2.33
N GLN A 41 -1.71 4.34 -3.55
CA GLN A 41 -2.32 5.36 -4.38
C GLN A 41 -3.44 4.72 -5.19
N ILE A 42 -4.62 5.32 -5.15
CA ILE A 42 -5.80 4.94 -5.92
C ILE A 42 -6.10 6.07 -6.90
N PHE A 43 -6.27 5.74 -8.17
CA PHE A 43 -6.49 6.68 -9.25
C PHE A 43 -7.78 6.35 -9.99
N TYR A 44 -8.66 7.35 -10.06
CA TYR A 44 -9.93 7.26 -10.78
C TYR A 44 -10.31 8.64 -11.32
N ASN A 45 -10.80 8.70 -12.57
CA ASN A 45 -11.29 9.92 -13.21
C ASN A 45 -10.39 11.17 -13.02
N LYS A 46 -9.09 11.03 -13.34
CA LYS A 46 -8.05 12.08 -13.19
C LYS A 46 -7.80 12.56 -11.75
N ARG A 47 -8.34 11.87 -10.74
CA ARG A 47 -8.12 12.15 -9.32
C ARG A 47 -7.29 11.05 -8.68
N SER A 48 -6.34 11.44 -7.84
CA SER A 48 -5.59 10.52 -6.98
C SER A 48 -6.07 10.64 -5.54
N CYS A 49 -6.25 9.50 -4.89
CA CYS A 49 -6.45 9.37 -3.45
C CYS A 49 -5.33 8.49 -2.88
N TYR A 50 -4.95 8.71 -1.63
CA TYR A 50 -3.94 7.92 -0.95
C TYR A 50 -4.56 7.31 0.30
N ALA A 51 -4.30 6.04 0.55
CA ALA A 51 -4.86 5.30 1.66
C ALA A 51 -3.85 4.32 2.23
N GLN A 52 -4.04 3.96 3.49
CA GLN A 52 -3.27 2.89 4.12
C GLN A 52 -4.03 1.58 3.97
N TRP A 53 -3.28 0.52 3.71
CA TRP A 53 -3.80 -0.84 3.73
C TRP A 53 -4.00 -1.26 5.18
N GLU A 54 -5.26 -1.27 5.61
CA GLU A 54 -5.63 -1.67 6.98
C GLU A 54 -6.19 -3.10 7.06
N ASP A 55 -6.89 -3.54 6.02
CA ASP A 55 -7.66 -4.79 6.08
C ASP A 55 -7.52 -5.68 4.84
N CYS A 56 -7.69 -6.98 5.05
CA CYS A 56 -7.76 -8.01 4.02
C CYS A 56 -9.21 -8.46 3.91
N GLY A 57 -9.79 -8.35 2.71
CA GLY A 57 -11.22 -8.59 2.50
C GLY A 57 -11.68 -9.99 2.95
N PRO A 58 -12.98 -10.15 3.30
CA PRO A 58 -13.47 -11.35 3.98
C PRO A 58 -13.55 -12.60 3.10
N TRP A 59 -13.48 -12.47 1.77
CA TRP A 59 -13.78 -13.55 0.82
C TRP A 59 -12.55 -14.26 0.26
N VAL A 60 -11.47 -13.51 0.02
CA VAL A 60 -10.21 -14.02 -0.56
C VAL A 60 -9.04 -13.35 0.16
N THR A 61 -8.14 -14.15 0.72
CA THR A 61 -7.02 -13.68 1.54
C THR A 61 -5.65 -14.23 1.08
N ASP A 62 -5.61 -14.87 -0.08
CA ASP A 62 -4.46 -15.56 -0.66
C ASP A 62 -4.15 -15.13 -2.10
N ASP A 63 -4.76 -14.02 -2.57
CA ASP A 63 -4.59 -13.53 -3.94
C ASP A 63 -3.35 -12.64 -4.10
N TRP A 64 -2.18 -13.20 -3.79
CA TRP A 64 -0.89 -12.53 -3.96
C TRP A 64 -0.58 -12.24 -5.44
N GLU A 65 -1.13 -13.03 -6.37
CA GLU A 65 -0.89 -12.87 -7.81
C GLU A 65 -1.56 -11.61 -8.37
N TYR A 66 -2.69 -11.20 -7.80
CA TYR A 66 -3.30 -9.90 -8.07
C TYR A 66 -2.56 -8.77 -7.33
N VAL A 67 -2.23 -8.98 -6.06
CA VAL A 67 -1.71 -7.90 -5.20
C VAL A 67 -0.26 -7.52 -5.54
N PHE A 68 0.59 -8.51 -5.81
CA PHE A 68 2.01 -8.29 -6.11
C PHE A 68 2.41 -8.70 -7.54
N GLY A 69 1.52 -9.36 -8.25
CA GLY A 69 1.72 -9.75 -9.65
C GLY A 69 0.90 -8.89 -10.60
N ASN A 70 0.69 -9.44 -11.81
CA ASN A 70 -0.02 -8.79 -12.90
C ASN A 70 -1.33 -9.53 -13.27
N LYS A 71 -1.80 -10.45 -12.42
CA LYS A 71 -3.05 -11.19 -12.69
C LYS A 71 -4.26 -10.34 -12.31
N ALA A 72 -5.40 -10.63 -12.93
CA ALA A 72 -6.68 -10.08 -12.50
C ALA A 72 -7.11 -10.67 -11.13
N PRO A 73 -7.98 -10.00 -10.36
CA PRO A 73 -8.48 -10.52 -9.10
C PRO A 73 -9.09 -11.91 -9.25
N LYS A 74 -8.73 -12.85 -8.37
CA LYS A 74 -9.28 -14.21 -8.34
C LYS A 74 -10.75 -14.25 -7.91
N ALA A 75 -11.19 -13.26 -7.15
CA ALA A 75 -12.55 -13.21 -6.65
C ALA A 75 -13.55 -13.22 -7.82
N THR A 76 -14.51 -14.14 -7.79
CA THR A 76 -15.65 -14.19 -8.74
C THR A 76 -16.94 -13.65 -8.11
N GLN A 77 -17.00 -13.59 -6.79
CA GLN A 77 -18.10 -12.98 -6.02
C GLN A 77 -17.89 -11.45 -5.88
N ASN A 78 -18.98 -10.68 -5.71
CA ASN A 78 -18.98 -9.22 -5.65
C ASN A 78 -18.30 -8.52 -6.85
N GLY A 79 -18.48 -9.05 -8.06
CA GLY A 79 -18.03 -8.39 -9.30
C GLY A 79 -16.50 -8.36 -9.46
N SER A 80 -15.79 -9.35 -8.91
CA SER A 80 -14.32 -9.44 -8.99
C SER A 80 -13.59 -8.25 -8.37
N ALA A 81 -14.06 -7.84 -7.18
CA ALA A 81 -13.44 -6.75 -6.43
C ALA A 81 -12.00 -7.11 -5.99
N GLY A 82 -11.02 -6.47 -6.61
CA GLY A 82 -9.61 -6.58 -6.23
C GLY A 82 -9.19 -5.62 -5.12
N ILE A 83 -9.95 -4.57 -4.85
CA ILE A 83 -9.67 -3.62 -3.77
C ILE A 83 -10.99 -3.20 -3.12
N ASP A 84 -11.01 -3.21 -1.79
CA ASP A 84 -12.11 -2.63 -1.04
C ASP A 84 -11.70 -1.23 -0.55
N LEU A 85 -12.57 -0.27 -0.83
CA LEU A 85 -12.35 1.14 -0.55
C LEU A 85 -13.26 1.57 0.59
N SER A 86 -12.72 2.30 1.56
CA SER A 86 -13.54 2.88 2.63
C SER A 86 -14.54 3.90 2.07
N PRO A 87 -15.68 4.13 2.75
CA PRO A 87 -16.69 5.08 2.30
C PRO A 87 -16.11 6.46 1.95
N SER A 88 -15.19 6.97 2.77
CA SER A 88 -14.54 8.26 2.53
C SER A 88 -13.73 8.33 1.23
N ILE A 89 -13.09 7.24 0.82
CA ILE A 89 -12.37 7.17 -0.46
C ILE A 89 -13.38 7.08 -1.62
N ARG A 90 -14.44 6.30 -1.44
CA ARG A 90 -15.52 6.17 -2.44
C ARG A 90 -16.16 7.52 -2.73
N ASP A 91 -16.51 8.27 -1.68
CA ASP A 91 -17.11 9.59 -1.78
C ASP A 91 -16.16 10.60 -2.42
N TYR A 92 -14.88 10.60 -2.02
CA TYR A 92 -13.88 11.51 -2.57
C TYR A 92 -13.59 11.28 -4.06
N LEU A 93 -13.54 10.01 -4.49
CA LEU A 93 -13.32 9.66 -5.90
C LEU A 93 -14.61 9.64 -6.72
N GLY A 94 -15.79 9.64 -6.08
CA GLY A 94 -17.07 9.48 -6.74
C GLY A 94 -17.24 8.12 -7.41
N VAL A 95 -16.71 7.05 -6.79
CA VAL A 95 -16.76 5.70 -7.35
C VAL A 95 -17.93 4.90 -6.78
N ASN A 96 -18.63 4.19 -7.65
CA ASN A 96 -19.69 3.25 -7.26
C ASN A 96 -19.12 1.84 -7.06
N SER A 97 -19.87 0.98 -6.37
CA SER A 97 -19.52 -0.44 -6.24
C SER A 97 -19.33 -1.09 -7.62
N GLY A 98 -18.28 -1.91 -7.77
CA GLY A 98 -17.93 -2.57 -9.04
C GLY A 98 -17.18 -1.69 -10.05
N THR A 99 -16.90 -0.43 -9.73
CA THR A 99 -16.12 0.45 -10.61
C THR A 99 -14.66 0.00 -10.68
N LYS A 100 -14.10 -0.08 -11.88
CA LYS A 100 -12.67 -0.34 -12.08
C LYS A 100 -11.86 0.90 -11.73
N VAL A 101 -10.85 0.71 -10.88
CA VAL A 101 -9.91 1.75 -10.46
C VAL A 101 -8.49 1.29 -10.71
N HIS A 102 -7.58 2.23 -10.93
CA HIS A 102 -6.15 1.95 -10.96
C HIS A 102 -5.58 2.14 -9.56
N TRP A 103 -4.68 1.28 -9.12
CA TRP A 103 -3.99 1.46 -7.85
C TRP A 103 -2.55 0.97 -7.92
N ARG A 104 -1.71 1.45 -7.02
CA ARG A 104 -0.33 0.99 -6.86
C ARG A 104 0.20 1.26 -5.45
N PHE A 105 1.19 0.51 -5.03
CA PHE A 105 1.94 0.81 -3.80
C PHE A 105 2.74 2.09 -3.95
N VAL A 106 2.79 2.85 -2.86
CA VAL A 106 3.63 4.05 -2.74
C VAL A 106 4.32 4.04 -1.38
N GLU A 107 5.46 4.71 -1.28
CA GLU A 107 6.17 4.90 0.00
C GLU A 107 5.66 6.17 0.70
N ASP A 108 5.79 6.26 2.03
CA ASP A 108 5.19 7.35 2.83
C ASP A 108 5.56 8.77 2.34
N GLY A 109 6.82 8.97 1.95
CA GLY A 109 7.26 10.29 1.46
C GLY A 109 6.80 10.61 0.04
N GLN A 110 6.23 9.64 -0.71
CA GLN A 110 5.59 9.89 -2.01
C GLN A 110 4.14 10.33 -1.84
N VAL A 111 3.60 10.24 -0.62
CA VAL A 111 2.24 10.65 -0.31
C VAL A 111 2.24 12.15 -0.04
N PRO A 112 1.60 12.96 -0.90
CA PRO A 112 1.50 14.39 -0.70
C PRO A 112 0.74 14.70 0.58
N TYR A 113 0.93 15.90 1.13
CA TYR A 113 0.13 16.35 2.27
C TYR A 113 -1.34 16.45 1.83
N GLY A 114 -2.24 15.85 2.61
CA GLY A 114 -3.65 15.83 2.28
C GLY A 114 -4.50 15.21 3.39
N PRO A 115 -5.82 15.10 3.19
CA PRO A 115 -6.75 14.60 4.21
C PRO A 115 -6.38 13.21 4.74
N TRP A 116 -5.80 12.36 3.91
CA TRP A 116 -5.32 11.02 4.27
C TRP A 116 -4.17 11.00 5.29
N LYS A 117 -3.41 12.09 5.47
CA LYS A 117 -2.41 12.19 6.56
C LYS A 117 -3.01 12.68 7.88
N LYS A 118 -4.28 13.11 7.89
CA LYS A 118 -4.98 13.55 9.12
C LYS A 118 -5.60 12.39 9.89
N TYR A 119 -5.78 11.24 9.24
CA TYR A 119 -6.38 10.04 9.78
C TYR A 119 -5.36 8.89 9.68
N GLY A 120 -5.25 8.05 10.71
CA GLY A 120 -4.26 6.96 10.78
C GLY A 120 -3.01 7.23 11.63
N VAL A 121 -2.87 8.45 12.18
CA VAL A 121 -1.90 8.68 13.26
C VAL A 121 -2.49 8.09 14.53
N GLN A 122 -2.07 6.88 14.91
CA GLN A 122 -2.15 6.49 16.31
C GLN A 122 -1.43 7.59 17.11
N PRO A 123 -2.07 8.24 18.09
CA PRO A 123 -1.38 9.26 18.88
C PRO A 123 -0.09 8.65 19.46
N PRO A 124 1.02 9.40 19.55
CA PRO A 124 2.32 8.90 20.02
C PRO A 124 2.32 8.29 21.45
N LEU A 125 1.18 8.30 22.13
CA LEU A 125 1.03 7.89 23.52
C LEU A 125 1.11 6.37 23.73
N GLN A 126 1.11 5.53 22.69
CA GLN A 126 1.24 4.07 22.84
C GLN A 126 2.63 3.50 22.55
N LEU A 127 3.56 4.27 21.96
CA LEU A 127 4.95 3.82 21.79
C LEU A 127 5.87 4.26 22.95
N ALA A 128 5.42 5.17 23.81
CA ALA A 128 6.18 5.62 24.99
C ALA A 128 6.34 4.54 26.08
N GLN A 129 5.56 3.45 26.03
CA GLN A 129 5.73 2.33 26.97
C GLN A 129 6.72 1.25 26.49
N ALA A 130 7.26 1.37 25.27
CA ALA A 130 8.21 0.42 24.70
C ALA A 130 9.56 1.09 24.37
N GLY A 131 10.12 1.88 25.30
CA GLY A 131 11.57 2.20 25.38
C GLY A 131 12.27 2.79 24.15
N GLY A 132 11.57 3.15 23.08
CA GLY A 132 12.16 3.61 21.82
C GLY A 132 12.23 5.13 21.77
N THR A 133 13.45 5.67 21.82
CA THR A 133 13.72 7.10 21.68
C THR A 133 13.15 7.65 20.37
N ALA A 134 12.19 8.58 20.47
CA ALA A 134 11.71 9.36 19.34
C ALA A 134 12.86 10.20 18.78
N VAL A 135 13.37 9.82 17.61
CA VAL A 135 14.44 10.52 16.91
C VAL A 135 13.89 11.82 16.31
N LYS A 136 14.43 12.95 16.77
CA LYS A 136 14.09 14.32 16.34
C LYS A 136 14.88 14.73 15.08
N ASP A 137 14.57 14.21 13.89
CA ASP A 137 15.39 14.53 12.70
C ASP A 137 14.60 15.13 11.54
N GLY A 138 14.38 16.45 11.58
CA GLY A 138 13.89 17.23 10.43
C GLY A 138 14.83 17.14 9.20
N ALA A 139 16.11 16.86 9.42
CA ALA A 139 17.09 16.61 8.36
C ALA A 139 16.84 15.29 7.60
N SER A 140 16.25 14.29 8.26
CA SER A 140 15.92 13.00 7.62
C SER A 140 14.78 13.13 6.62
N ILE A 141 13.78 13.98 6.92
CA ILE A 141 12.57 14.15 6.10
C ILE A 141 12.92 14.81 4.76
N GLU A 142 13.81 15.80 4.74
CA GLU A 142 14.19 16.51 3.52
C GLU A 142 15.07 15.65 2.61
N ALA A 143 16.01 14.90 3.18
CA ALA A 143 16.80 13.92 2.44
C ALA A 143 15.90 12.83 1.82
N GLN A 144 14.91 12.37 2.59
CA GLN A 144 13.93 11.39 2.12
C GLN A 144 13.04 11.95 1.00
N ARG A 145 12.60 13.22 1.10
CA ARG A 145 11.90 13.91 0.01
C ARG A 145 12.73 13.99 -1.27
N LYS A 146 13.99 14.43 -1.18
CA LYS A 146 14.90 14.54 -2.33
C LYS A 146 15.15 13.18 -2.99
N TYR A 147 15.36 12.14 -2.18
CA TYR A 147 15.51 10.77 -2.68
C TYR A 147 14.25 10.27 -3.41
N LEU A 148 13.06 10.62 -2.91
CA LEU A 148 11.80 10.21 -3.54
C LEU A 148 11.49 11.00 -4.82
N GLU A 149 11.85 12.28 -4.89
CA GLU A 149 11.81 13.04 -6.14
C GLU A 149 12.74 12.45 -7.19
N TYR A 150 13.94 12.02 -6.78
CA TYR A 150 14.87 11.31 -7.65
C TYR A 150 14.26 10.01 -8.20
N LEU A 151 13.69 9.16 -7.34
CA LEU A 151 13.00 7.94 -7.78
C LEU A 151 11.79 8.22 -8.68
N ARG A 152 11.07 9.33 -8.45
CA ARG A 152 9.98 9.78 -9.33
C ARG A 152 10.51 10.12 -10.72
N LYS A 153 11.58 10.91 -10.83
CA LYS A 153 12.20 11.25 -12.12
C LYS A 153 12.64 10.01 -12.88
N LEU A 154 13.33 9.08 -12.21
CA LEU A 154 13.77 7.82 -12.83
C LEU A 154 12.59 7.00 -13.38
N ARG A 155 11.50 6.92 -12.63
CA ARG A 155 10.28 6.21 -13.07
C ARG A 155 9.66 6.90 -14.28
N ASP A 156 9.50 8.21 -14.23
CA ASP A 156 8.89 8.99 -15.32
C ASP A 156 9.77 8.90 -16.58
N GLU A 157 11.10 8.92 -16.44
CA GLU A 157 12.07 8.67 -17.51
C GLU A 157 11.98 7.25 -18.08
N GLN A 158 11.84 6.22 -17.23
CA GLN A 158 11.65 4.85 -17.70
C GLN A 158 10.31 4.67 -18.43
N TYR A 159 9.25 5.34 -17.98
CA TYR A 159 7.96 5.33 -18.65
C TYR A 159 8.04 5.97 -20.04
N LEU A 160 8.75 7.10 -20.16
CA LEU A 160 8.99 7.77 -21.44
C LEU A 160 9.87 6.95 -22.41
N LYS A 161 10.69 6.04 -21.88
CA LYS A 161 11.54 5.15 -22.67
C LYS A 161 10.82 3.88 -23.17
N LYS A 162 9.62 3.57 -22.69
CA LYS A 162 8.86 2.44 -23.21
C LYS A 162 8.23 2.82 -24.57
N PRO A 163 8.48 2.06 -25.64
CA PRO A 163 7.84 2.30 -26.93
C PRO A 163 6.33 2.07 -26.82
N LEU A 164 5.55 2.88 -27.55
CA LEU A 164 4.07 2.89 -27.53
C LEU A 164 3.40 1.54 -27.90
N GLY A 165 4.16 0.53 -28.31
CA GLY A 165 3.68 -0.81 -28.69
C GLY A 165 3.68 -1.84 -27.56
N GLU A 166 4.13 -1.50 -26.35
CA GLU A 166 4.15 -2.41 -25.17
C GLU A 166 3.36 -1.87 -23.95
N LEU A 167 2.48 -0.89 -24.17
CA LEU A 167 1.48 -0.41 -23.20
C LEU A 167 0.13 -1.09 -23.44
#